data_AF-A0A7S0EU64-F1
#
_entry.id   AF-A0A7S0EU64-F1
#
_cell.length_a   1.000
_cell.length_b   1.000
_cell.length_c   1.000
_cell.angle_alpha   90.00
_cell.angle_beta   90.00
_cell.angle_gamma   90.00
#
_symmetry.space_group_name_H-M   'P 1'
#
loop_
_entity.id
_entity.type
_entity.pdbx_description
1 polymer ?
#
loop_
_entity_poly.entity_id
_entity_poly.type
_entity_poly.pdbx_seq_one_letter_code
_entity_poly.pdbx_strand_id
1 'polypeptide(L)'
;NGQLGIGSRSNYLVPTMVLGLGGMRIGAIACGHSHTMAIDDEAKAAFSWGSNATGELGVASCDSQLQLHPQLMLGHLKEIQLTAVGCGPCARHTLVAGRECMPWQLERLLWIGGLKCEASQ
;
A
#
# COMPACT_ATOMS: atom_id res chain seq x y z
N ASN A 1 -12.20 -3.25 9.80
CA ASN A 1 -12.12 -3.19 8.33
C ASN A 1 -10.92 -3.94 7.75
N GLY A 2 -10.41 -5.00 8.41
CA GLY A 2 -9.31 -5.80 7.86
C GLY A 2 -7.95 -5.10 7.82
N GLN A 3 -7.85 -3.87 8.32
CA GLN A 3 -6.63 -3.03 8.27
C GLN A 3 -5.45 -3.63 9.04
N LEU A 4 -5.66 -4.68 9.83
CA LEU A 4 -4.58 -5.40 10.51
C LEU A 4 -3.85 -6.40 9.59
N GLY A 5 -4.44 -6.81 8.46
CA GLY A 5 -3.76 -7.70 7.49
C GLY A 5 -3.60 -9.15 7.95
N ILE A 6 -4.18 -9.51 9.08
CA ILE A 6 -4.04 -10.83 9.75
C ILE A 6 -5.15 -11.83 9.37
N GLY A 7 -5.88 -11.60 8.28
CA GLY A 7 -6.96 -12.50 7.86
C GLY A 7 -8.25 -12.43 8.70
N SER A 8 -8.34 -11.48 9.64
CA SER A 8 -9.48 -11.31 10.53
C SER A 8 -9.92 -9.86 10.65
N ARG A 9 -11.18 -9.65 11.05
CA ARG A 9 -11.75 -8.34 11.39
C ARG A 9 -11.66 -8.01 12.88
N SER A 10 -11.22 -8.97 13.69
CA SER A 10 -11.11 -8.79 15.14
C SER A 10 -10.03 -7.78 15.50
N ASN A 11 -10.24 -7.06 16.60
CA ASN A 11 -9.22 -6.19 17.16
C ASN A 11 -8.21 -7.02 17.95
N TYR A 12 -6.93 -6.67 17.82
CA TYR A 12 -5.85 -7.28 18.59
C TYR A 12 -5.20 -6.19 19.44
N LEU A 13 -5.10 -6.45 20.75
CA LEU A 13 -4.51 -5.53 21.72
C LEU A 13 -2.99 -5.72 21.87
N VAL A 14 -2.46 -6.76 21.25
CA VAL A 14 -1.04 -7.08 21.25
C VAL A 14 -0.48 -7.01 19.83
N PRO A 15 0.75 -6.50 19.64
CA PRO A 15 1.43 -6.55 18.36
C PRO A 15 1.42 -7.98 17.82
N THR A 16 0.81 -8.17 16.65
CA THR A 16 0.63 -9.47 16.03
C THR A 16 1.31 -9.45 14.66
N MET A 17 2.04 -10.51 14.35
CA MET A 17 2.73 -10.62 13.07
C MET A 17 1.72 -10.74 11.92
N VAL A 18 1.91 -9.91 10.91
CA VAL A 18 1.17 -10.01 9.64
C VAL A 18 1.89 -11.06 8.79
N LEU A 19 1.40 -12.30 8.81
CA LEU A 19 2.02 -13.43 8.11
C LEU A 19 2.21 -13.16 6.61
N GLY A 20 1.32 -12.39 5.99
CA GLY A 20 1.42 -12.01 4.57
C GLY A 20 2.61 -11.10 4.22
N LEU A 21 3.27 -10.50 5.22
CA LEU A 21 4.50 -9.71 5.05
C LEU A 21 5.74 -10.44 5.63
N GLY A 22 5.60 -11.70 6.03
CA GLY A 22 6.69 -12.48 6.62
C GLY A 22 7.86 -12.62 5.65
N GLY A 23 9.06 -12.27 6.12
CA GLY A 23 10.29 -12.35 5.31
C GLY A 23 10.53 -11.15 4.38
N MET A 24 9.63 -10.18 4.32
CA MET A 24 9.81 -8.94 3.55
C MET A 24 10.51 -7.85 4.37
N ARG A 25 11.28 -6.98 3.72
CA ARG A 25 11.94 -5.85 4.37
C ARG A 25 11.08 -4.59 4.26
N ILE A 26 10.14 -4.45 5.19
CA ILE A 26 9.24 -3.30 5.21
C ILE A 26 10.00 -2.02 5.61
N GLY A 27 10.19 -1.11 4.65
CA GLY A 27 10.90 0.16 4.86
C GLY A 27 10.00 1.31 5.26
N ALA A 28 8.73 1.27 4.85
CA ALA A 28 7.75 2.29 5.20
C ALA A 28 6.35 1.69 5.33
N ILE A 29 5.55 2.26 6.24
CA ILE A 29 4.16 1.88 6.46
C ILE A 29 3.32 3.15 6.63
N ALA A 30 2.10 3.15 6.11
CA ALA A 30 1.12 4.19 6.32
C ALA A 30 -0.25 3.59 6.62
N CYS A 31 -0.96 4.21 7.56
CA CYS A 31 -2.30 3.80 7.94
C CYS A 31 -3.28 4.93 7.60
N GLY A 32 -4.34 4.59 6.88
CA GLY A 32 -5.48 5.46 6.66
C GLY A 32 -6.61 5.19 7.66
N HIS A 33 -7.79 5.71 7.37
CA HIS A 33 -8.97 5.52 8.22
C HIS A 33 -9.38 4.04 8.32
N SER A 34 -9.26 3.27 7.24
CA SER A 34 -9.74 1.89 7.17
C SER A 34 -8.88 0.97 6.31
N HIS A 35 -7.72 1.44 5.87
CA HIS A 35 -6.75 0.70 5.09
C HIS A 35 -5.33 0.95 5.60
N THR A 36 -4.42 0.07 5.24
CA THR A 36 -3.00 0.15 5.57
C THR A 36 -2.20 -0.18 4.33
N MET A 37 -1.04 0.45 4.22
CA MET A 37 -0.09 0.25 3.14
C MET A 37 1.30 0.02 3.68
N ALA A 38 2.09 -0.79 2.99
CA ALA A 38 3.49 -1.03 3.29
C ALA A 38 4.33 -1.04 2.01
N ILE A 39 5.56 -0.54 2.12
CA ILE A 39 6.60 -0.65 1.09
C ILE A 39 7.61 -1.70 1.53
N ASP A 40 7.89 -2.64 0.64
CA ASP A 40 9.06 -3.51 0.72
C ASP A 40 10.23 -2.86 -0.04
N ASP A 41 11.27 -2.49 0.71
CA ASP A 41 12.47 -1.84 0.18
C ASP A 41 13.25 -2.78 -0.76
N GLU A 42 13.24 -4.08 -0.49
CA GLU A 42 14.05 -5.06 -1.20
C GLU A 42 13.38 -5.47 -2.51
N ALA A 43 12.07 -5.78 -2.45
CA ALA A 43 11.30 -6.14 -3.63
C ALA A 43 10.85 -4.94 -4.48
N LYS A 44 11.10 -3.70 -4.03
CA LYS A 44 10.58 -2.45 -4.63
C LYS A 44 9.08 -2.57 -4.91
N ALA A 45 8.35 -3.06 -3.92
CA ALA A 45 6.94 -3.40 -4.03
C ALA A 45 6.12 -2.64 -2.97
N ALA A 46 4.89 -2.27 -3.34
CA ALA A 46 3.90 -1.71 -2.44
C ALA A 46 2.77 -2.73 -2.23
N PHE A 47 2.37 -2.86 -0.97
CA PHE A 47 1.25 -3.67 -0.55
C PHE A 47 0.17 -2.80 0.09
N SER A 48 -1.08 -3.15 -0.11
CA SER A 48 -2.22 -2.47 0.52
C SER A 48 -3.26 -3.50 0.99
N TRP A 49 -3.92 -3.21 2.11
CA TRP A 49 -5.00 -4.04 2.65
C TRP A 49 -5.96 -3.24 3.52
N GLY A 50 -7.11 -3.83 3.82
CA GLY A 50 -8.18 -3.21 4.58
C GLY A 50 -9.43 -2.96 3.73
N SER A 51 -10.16 -1.89 4.02
CA SER A 51 -11.34 -1.48 3.25
C SER A 51 -10.95 -1.17 1.81
N ASN A 52 -11.74 -1.68 0.87
CA ASN A 52 -11.66 -1.34 -0.55
C ASN A 52 -12.99 -0.82 -1.08
N ALA A 53 -13.87 -0.35 -0.19
CA ALA A 53 -15.24 0.07 -0.55
C ALA A 53 -15.27 1.14 -1.66
N THR A 54 -14.19 1.91 -1.82
CA THR A 54 -14.08 2.95 -2.85
C THR A 54 -12.82 2.83 -3.69
N GLY A 55 -12.23 1.64 -3.76
CA GLY A 55 -11.00 1.42 -4.53
C GLY A 55 -9.75 2.09 -3.94
N GLU A 56 -9.77 2.39 -2.65
CA GLU A 56 -8.68 3.07 -1.92
C GLU A 56 -7.40 2.24 -1.85
N LEU A 57 -7.47 0.92 -2.11
CA LEU A 57 -6.31 0.05 -2.13
C LEU A 57 -5.50 0.12 -3.43
N GLY A 58 -6.05 0.68 -4.50
CA GLY A 58 -5.37 0.78 -5.80
C GLY A 58 -5.02 -0.57 -6.44
N VAL A 59 -5.67 -1.66 -6.02
CA VAL A 59 -5.51 -3.01 -6.58
C VAL A 59 -6.53 -3.25 -7.69
N ALA A 60 -6.17 -4.04 -8.71
CA ALA A 60 -7.02 -4.31 -9.87
C ALA A 60 -8.30 -5.11 -9.54
N SER A 61 -8.40 -5.73 -8.36
CA SER A 61 -9.61 -6.46 -7.96
C SER A 61 -10.64 -5.53 -7.31
N CYS A 62 -11.53 -4.97 -8.13
CA CYS A 62 -12.69 -4.19 -7.68
C CYS A 62 -13.75 -5.05 -6.97
N ASP A 63 -13.69 -6.37 -7.12
CA ASP A 63 -14.75 -7.31 -6.71
C ASP A 63 -14.83 -7.53 -5.20
N SER A 64 -13.76 -7.26 -4.45
CA SER A 64 -13.73 -7.43 -3.00
C SER A 64 -13.64 -6.07 -2.32
N GLN A 65 -14.74 -5.63 -1.72
CA GLN A 65 -14.81 -4.40 -0.91
C GLN A 65 -13.94 -4.47 0.36
N LEU A 66 -13.29 -5.60 0.63
CA LEU A 66 -12.47 -5.82 1.80
C LEU A 66 -11.32 -6.78 1.50
N GLN A 67 -10.10 -6.36 1.81
CA GLN A 67 -8.90 -7.18 1.78
C GLN A 67 -8.41 -7.40 3.21
N LEU A 68 -8.42 -8.65 3.66
CA LEU A 68 -7.99 -9.02 5.01
C LEU A 68 -6.51 -9.37 5.10
N HIS A 69 -5.83 -9.46 3.95
CA HIS A 69 -4.41 -9.77 3.83
C HIS A 69 -3.75 -8.71 2.95
N PRO A 70 -2.45 -8.41 3.17
CA PRO A 70 -1.66 -7.60 2.26
C PRO A 70 -1.79 -8.07 0.82
N GLN A 71 -2.21 -7.18 -0.07
CA GLN A 71 -2.29 -7.44 -1.51
C GLN A 71 -1.23 -6.63 -2.24
N LEU A 72 -0.62 -7.24 -3.26
CA LEU A 72 0.33 -6.54 -4.12
C LEU A 72 -0.42 -5.47 -4.92
N MET A 73 -0.09 -4.22 -4.66
CA MET A 73 -0.64 -3.07 -5.35
C MET A 73 0.25 -2.69 -6.53
N LEU A 74 1.55 -2.61 -6.26
CA LEU A 74 2.55 -2.24 -7.25
C LEU A 74 3.78 -3.11 -7.02
N GLY A 75 4.27 -3.77 -8.07
CA GLY A 75 5.43 -4.65 -7.97
C GLY A 75 6.35 -4.50 -9.16
N HIS A 76 7.59 -4.99 -9.03
CA HIS A 76 8.54 -5.07 -10.14
C HIS A 76 8.90 -3.72 -10.78
N LEU A 77 8.88 -2.62 -10.02
CA LEU A 77 9.42 -1.35 -10.49
C LEU A 77 10.96 -1.43 -10.53
N LYS A 78 11.53 -1.85 -11.67
CA LYS A 78 12.99 -2.02 -11.81
C LYS A 78 13.76 -0.72 -11.55
N GLU A 79 13.19 0.40 -11.97
CA GLU A 79 13.88 1.70 -12.01
C GLU A 79 13.43 2.69 -10.92
N ILE A 80 12.35 2.39 -10.20
CA ILE A 80 11.78 3.29 -9.19
C ILE A 80 11.91 2.65 -7.81
N GLN A 81 12.56 3.36 -6.90
CA GLN A 81 12.60 3.06 -5.49
C GLN A 81 11.45 3.77 -4.79
N LEU A 82 10.56 3.01 -4.15
CA LEU A 82 9.51 3.59 -3.33
C LEU A 82 10.13 4.15 -2.03
N THR A 83 9.76 5.37 -1.65
CA THR A 83 10.41 6.10 -0.53
C THR A 83 9.46 6.60 0.53
N ALA A 84 8.20 6.85 0.16
CA ALA A 84 7.20 7.28 1.12
C ALA A 84 5.83 6.74 0.76
N VAL A 85 5.05 6.46 1.78
CA VAL A 85 3.63 6.15 1.71
C VAL A 85 2.87 7.15 2.57
N GLY A 86 1.72 7.59 2.10
CA GLY A 86 0.84 8.49 2.81
C GLY A 86 -0.61 8.07 2.64
N CYS A 87 -1.33 8.00 3.74
CA CYS A 87 -2.77 7.73 3.75
C CYS A 87 -3.50 8.92 4.36
N GLY A 88 -4.58 9.36 3.72
CA GLY A 88 -5.37 10.49 4.21
C GLY A 88 -6.20 10.14 5.46
N PRO A 89 -6.32 11.04 6.46
CA PRO A 89 -7.13 10.80 7.67
C PRO A 89 -8.65 10.81 7.39
N CYS A 90 -9.10 11.62 6.41
CA CYS A 90 -10.51 11.70 6.00
C CYS A 90 -10.73 11.27 4.54
N ALA A 91 -9.64 11.20 3.77
CA ALA A 91 -9.70 10.91 2.36
C ALA A 91 -9.39 9.44 2.13
N ARG A 92 -10.21 8.80 1.30
CA ARG A 92 -10.03 7.42 0.80
C ARG A 92 -8.93 7.38 -0.28
N HIS A 93 -7.85 8.13 -0.04
CA HIS A 93 -6.74 8.33 -0.95
C HIS A 93 -5.47 7.77 -0.32
N THR A 94 -4.78 7.00 -1.14
CA THR A 94 -3.47 6.42 -0.89
C THR A 94 -2.47 7.07 -1.83
N LEU A 95 -1.35 7.51 -1.28
CA LEU A 95 -0.24 8.12 -2.02
C LEU A 95 1.00 7.28 -1.80
N VAL A 96 1.71 7.01 -2.88
CA VAL A 96 3.03 6.37 -2.86
C VAL A 96 3.98 7.31 -3.60
N ALA A 97 5.10 7.66 -2.99
CA ALA A 97 6.13 8.46 -3.65
C ALA A 97 7.34 7.58 -3.96
N GLY A 98 7.82 7.64 -5.20
CA GLY A 98 9.00 6.93 -5.65
C GLY A 98 10.09 7.87 -6.15
N ARG A 99 11.33 7.39 -6.15
CA ARG A 99 12.49 8.05 -6.77
C ARG A 99 13.02 7.16 -7.86
N GLU A 100 13.30 7.74 -9.02
CA GLU A 100 13.95 7.02 -10.11
C GLU A 100 15.46 6.98 -9.84
N CYS A 101 16.06 5.79 -9.86
CA CYS A 101 17.49 5.63 -9.63
C CYS A 101 18.24 5.75 -10.95
N MET A 102 18.52 6.98 -11.38
CA MET A 102 19.30 7.24 -12.58
C MET A 102 20.81 7.05 -12.33
N PRO A 103 21.57 6.45 -13.28
CA PRO A 103 23.00 6.19 -13.13
C PRO A 103 23.88 7.44 -12.99
N TRP A 104 23.33 8.65 -13.16
CA TRP A 104 24.06 9.93 -13.15
C TRP A 104 23.58 10.92 -12.06
N GLN A 105 23.05 10.45 -10.93
CA GLN A 105 22.77 11.22 -9.69
C GLN A 105 21.79 12.43 -9.77
N LEU A 106 21.05 12.64 -10.86
CA LEU A 106 19.90 13.56 -10.79
C LEU A 106 18.70 12.86 -10.15
N GLU A 107 18.44 13.15 -8.89
CA GLU A 107 17.24 12.67 -8.20
C GLU A 107 16.01 13.41 -8.73
N ARG A 108 15.16 12.71 -9.50
CA ARG A 108 13.84 13.20 -9.88
C ARG A 108 12.80 12.53 -9.00
N LEU A 109 12.04 13.35 -8.26
CA LEU A 109 10.89 12.88 -7.50
C LEU A 109 9.80 12.47 -8.50
N LEU A 110 9.54 11.17 -8.63
CA LEU A 110 8.49 10.68 -9.50
C LEU A 110 7.18 10.62 -8.69
N TRP A 111 6.24 11.47 -9.05
CA TRP A 111 4.88 11.43 -8.51
C TRP A 111 4.20 10.11 -8.91
N ILE A 112 3.70 9.35 -7.94
CA ILE A 112 2.73 8.28 -8.21
C ILE A 112 1.43 8.67 -7.50
N GLY A 113 0.39 8.88 -8.31
CA GLY A 113 -0.82 9.60 -7.96
C GLY A 113 -1.68 8.96 -6.86
N GLY A 114 -2.67 9.71 -6.41
CA GLY A 114 -3.71 9.21 -5.52
C GLY A 114 -4.48 8.11 -6.24
N LEU A 115 -4.33 6.85 -5.80
CA LEU A 115 -5.05 5.74 -6.39
C LEU A 115 -6.46 5.72 -5.83
N LYS A 116 -7.36 6.32 -6.60
CA LYS A 116 -8.80 6.15 -6.47
C LYS A 116 -9.23 5.31 -7.66
N CYS A 117 -9.81 4.14 -7.43
CA CYS A 117 -10.51 3.45 -8.51
C CYS A 117 -11.56 4.44 -9.03
N GLU A 118 -11.48 4.84 -10.29
CA GLU A 118 -12.62 5.46 -10.95
C GLU A 118 -13.74 4.42 -10.90
N ALA A 119 -14.74 4.66 -10.05
CA ALA A 119 -16.00 3.98 -10.16
C ALA A 119 -16.57 4.41 -11.51
N SER A 120 -16.54 3.51 -12.49
CA SER A 120 -17.31 3.66 -13.72
C SER A 120 -18.76 3.92 -13.32
N GLN A 121 -19.27 5.13 -13.62
CA GLN A 121 -20.70 5.39 -13.69
C GLN A 121 -21.28 4.69 -14.91
#